data_AF-A0A1B7NGZ2-F1
#
_entry.id   AF-A0A1B7NGZ2-F1
#
_cell.length_a   1.000
_cell.length_b   1.000
_cell.length_c   1.000
_cell.angle_alpha   90.00
_cell.angle_beta   90.00
_cell.angle_gamma   90.00
#
_symmetry.space_group_name_H-M   'P 1'
#
loop_
_entity.id
_entity.type
_entity.pdbx_description
1 polymer ?
#
loop_
_entity_poly.entity_id
_entity_poly.type
_entity_poly.pdbx_seq_one_letter_code
_entity_poly.pdbx_strand_id
1 'polypeptide(L)'
;MSIQYRQDLPPPGGFDAIKYKRNLPFRGPSGLVILGAVTAVCAYGFYRVGKGNLERRELQREKVWSRIHLVPLLLAEGDRDAYRRQQAALQREREIMKDVKGWEAGKSVYNNTRYRSAESIVVL
;
A
#
# COMPACT_ATOMS: atom_id res chain seq x y z
N MET A 1 40.07 -74.12 -53.24
CA MET A 1 40.86 -73.12 -52.49
C MET A 1 39.98 -72.55 -51.38
N SER A 2 40.24 -72.89 -50.12
CA SER A 2 39.58 -72.25 -48.97
C SER A 2 40.40 -71.03 -48.56
N ILE A 3 39.80 -69.84 -48.60
CA ILE A 3 40.51 -68.60 -48.31
C ILE A 3 40.71 -68.47 -46.78
N GLN A 4 41.95 -68.20 -46.36
CA GLN A 4 42.40 -68.18 -44.97
C GLN A 4 42.23 -66.79 -44.33
N TYR A 5 41.00 -66.24 -44.29
CA TYR A 5 40.74 -65.04 -43.49
C TYR A 5 39.43 -65.18 -42.70
N ARG A 6 39.46 -64.68 -41.46
CA ARG A 6 38.29 -64.62 -40.58
C ARG A 6 37.71 -63.20 -40.67
N GLN A 7 36.60 -63.08 -41.39
CA GLN A 7 35.90 -61.81 -41.53
C GLN A 7 35.08 -61.53 -40.26
N ASP A 8 35.02 -60.26 -39.84
CA ASP A 8 34.12 -59.85 -38.78
C ASP A 8 32.68 -59.84 -39.31
N LEU A 9 31.82 -60.63 -38.68
CA LEU A 9 30.45 -60.91 -39.13
C LEU A 9 29.52 -60.80 -37.91
N PRO A 10 28.26 -60.40 -38.12
CA PRO A 10 27.29 -60.38 -37.03
C PRO A 10 27.14 -61.80 -36.45
N PRO A 11 26.83 -61.92 -35.15
CA PRO A 11 26.61 -63.22 -34.53
C PRO A 11 25.47 -63.95 -35.22
N PRO A 12 25.49 -65.29 -35.28
CA PRO A 12 24.39 -66.07 -35.82
C PRO A 12 23.13 -65.81 -34.97
N GLY A 13 22.17 -65.05 -35.53
CA GLY A 13 20.97 -64.56 -34.83
C GLY A 13 20.81 -63.04 -34.82
N GLY A 14 21.83 -62.27 -35.20
CA GLY A 14 21.80 -60.81 -35.23
C GLY A 14 21.96 -60.15 -33.85
N PHE A 15 21.96 -58.82 -33.82
CA PHE A 15 22.03 -58.03 -32.59
C PHE A 15 20.64 -57.72 -32.04
N ASP A 16 20.56 -57.43 -30.75
CA ASP A 16 19.33 -56.98 -30.11
C ASP A 16 18.76 -55.70 -30.76
N ALA A 17 17.44 -55.60 -30.75
CA ALA A 17 16.74 -54.47 -31.33
C ALA A 17 17.02 -53.18 -30.55
N ILE A 18 17.77 -52.27 -31.16
CA ILE A 18 18.06 -50.94 -30.62
C ILE A 18 16.79 -50.08 -30.75
N LYS A 19 16.34 -49.50 -29.64
CA LYS A 19 15.22 -48.54 -29.65
C LYS A 19 15.70 -47.21 -30.24
N TYR A 20 15.45 -47.01 -31.54
CA TYR A 20 15.81 -45.80 -32.28
C TYR A 20 14.71 -44.72 -32.27
N LYS A 21 13.50 -45.04 -31.79
CA LYS A 21 12.35 -44.11 -31.74
C LYS A 21 12.38 -43.26 -30.47
N ARG A 22 11.86 -42.02 -30.56
CA ARG A 22 11.62 -41.18 -29.36
C ARG A 22 10.72 -41.90 -28.37
N ASN A 23 11.16 -41.94 -27.11
CA ASN A 23 10.33 -42.35 -25.98
C ASN A 23 10.12 -41.15 -25.04
N LEU A 24 9.15 -40.30 -25.36
CA LEU A 24 8.75 -39.19 -24.49
C LEU A 24 7.36 -39.47 -23.92
N PRO A 25 7.27 -40.01 -22.69
CA PRO A 25 5.98 -40.18 -22.03
C PRO A 25 5.39 -38.82 -21.66
N PHE A 26 4.08 -38.65 -21.83
CA PHE A 26 3.38 -37.49 -21.29
C PHE A 26 3.48 -37.52 -19.76
N ARG A 27 4.17 -36.53 -19.20
CA ARG A 27 4.37 -36.37 -17.75
C ARG A 27 3.62 -35.14 -17.27
N GLY A 28 2.86 -35.31 -16.19
CA GLY A 28 2.15 -34.23 -15.52
C GLY A 28 0.63 -34.43 -15.51
N PRO A 29 -0.06 -33.65 -14.65
CA PRO A 29 -1.51 -33.67 -14.58
C PRO A 29 -2.12 -33.07 -15.85
N SER A 30 -3.33 -33.53 -16.20
CA SER A 30 -4.09 -32.97 -17.32
C SER A 30 -4.37 -31.47 -17.10
N GLY A 31 -4.51 -30.71 -18.19
CA GLY A 31 -4.80 -29.27 -18.13
C GLY A 31 -6.05 -28.93 -17.32
N LEU A 32 -7.08 -29.80 -17.36
CA LEU A 32 -8.29 -29.64 -16.55
C LEU A 32 -8.01 -29.75 -15.04
N VAL A 33 -7.08 -30.64 -14.65
CA VAL A 33 -6.69 -30.80 -13.24
C VAL A 33 -5.94 -29.56 -12.76
N ILE A 34 -5.06 -29.01 -13.59
CA ILE A 34 -4.33 -27.77 -13.28
C ILE A 34 -5.32 -26.61 -13.14
N LEU A 35 -6.25 -26.45 -14.08
CA LEU A 35 -7.24 -25.38 -14.05
C LEU A 35 -8.14 -25.49 -12.81
N GLY A 36 -8.62 -26.71 -12.51
CA GLY A 36 -9.42 -26.98 -11.32
C GLY A 36 -8.67 -26.64 -10.02
N ALA A 37 -7.40 -27.03 -9.91
CA ALA A 37 -6.56 -26.74 -8.75
C ALA A 37 -6.34 -25.24 -8.56
N VAL A 38 -5.98 -24.52 -9.63
CA VAL A 38 -5.80 -23.06 -9.58
C VAL A 38 -7.09 -22.36 -9.18
N THR A 39 -8.22 -22.77 -9.76
CA THR A 39 -9.52 -22.19 -9.43
C THR A 39 -9.89 -22.39 -7.97
N ALA A 40 -9.64 -23.59 -7.41
CA ALA A 40 -9.89 -23.87 -6.01
C ALA A 40 -9.02 -23.03 -5.06
N VAL A 41 -7.71 -22.91 -5.38
CA VAL A 41 -6.78 -22.07 -4.59
C VAL A 41 -7.21 -20.61 -4.64
N CYS A 42 -7.56 -20.08 -5.81
CA CYS A 42 -8.05 -18.72 -5.97
C CYS A 42 -9.35 -18.49 -5.18
N ALA A 43 -10.33 -19.39 -5.29
CA ALA A 43 -11.60 -19.28 -4.56
C ALA A 43 -11.37 -19.24 -3.04
N TYR A 44 -10.49 -20.10 -2.52
CA TYR A 44 -10.12 -20.08 -1.11
C TYR A 44 -9.38 -18.79 -0.70
N GLY A 45 -8.48 -18.31 -1.56
CA GLY A 45 -7.77 -17.04 -1.37
C GLY A 45 -8.73 -15.87 -1.25
N PHE A 46 -9.69 -15.75 -2.17
CA PHE A 46 -10.71 -14.68 -2.12
C PHE A 46 -11.59 -14.76 -0.88
N TYR A 47 -11.96 -15.96 -0.44
CA TYR A 47 -12.70 -16.14 0.81
C TYR A 47 -11.92 -15.63 2.04
N ARG A 48 -10.62 -15.97 2.13
CA ARG A 48 -9.74 -15.51 3.22
C ARG A 48 -9.55 -14.00 3.20
N VAL A 49 -9.36 -13.41 2.01
CA VAL A 49 -9.26 -11.96 1.83
C VAL A 49 -10.56 -11.26 2.23
N GLY A 50 -11.72 -11.81 1.86
CA GLY A 50 -13.02 -11.27 2.26
C GLY A 50 -13.17 -11.17 3.77
N LYS A 51 -12.82 -12.24 4.51
CA LYS A 51 -12.82 -12.23 5.98
C LYS A 51 -11.86 -11.19 6.56
N GLY A 52 -10.62 -11.13 6.05
CA GLY A 52 -9.64 -10.14 6.51
C GLY A 52 -10.06 -8.69 6.26
N ASN A 53 -10.77 -8.44 5.15
CA ASN A 53 -11.30 -7.11 4.85
C ASN A 53 -12.43 -6.69 5.79
N LEU A 54 -13.27 -7.62 6.24
CA LEU A 54 -14.30 -7.34 7.26
C LEU A 54 -13.64 -6.96 8.58
N GLU A 55 -12.67 -7.74 9.05
CA GLU A 55 -11.93 -7.45 10.28
C GLU A 55 -11.21 -6.10 10.20
N ARG A 56 -10.53 -5.80 9.09
CA ARG A 56 -9.90 -4.49 8.87
C ARG A 56 -10.88 -3.33 8.93
N ARG A 57 -12.11 -3.50 8.43
CA ARG A 57 -13.15 -2.46 8.52
C ARG A 57 -13.57 -2.20 9.96
N GLU A 58 -13.70 -3.25 10.77
CA GLU A 58 -14.02 -3.12 12.19
C GLU A 58 -12.89 -2.42 12.97
N LEU A 59 -11.62 -2.79 12.72
CA LEU A 59 -10.47 -2.10 13.32
C LEU A 59 -10.39 -0.62 12.90
N GLN A 60 -10.67 -0.30 11.63
CA GLN A 60 -10.72 1.10 11.20
C GLN A 60 -11.89 1.84 11.82
N ARG A 61 -13.04 1.19 12.00
CA ARG A 61 -14.19 1.76 12.70
C ARG A 61 -13.81 2.10 14.14
N GLU A 62 -13.22 1.16 14.88
CA GLU A 62 -12.72 1.39 16.24
C GLU A 62 -11.75 2.57 16.30
N LYS A 63 -10.76 2.61 15.40
CA LYS A 63 -9.82 3.73 15.30
C LYS A 63 -10.50 5.07 15.04
N VAL A 64 -11.46 5.12 14.13
CA VAL A 64 -12.22 6.36 13.82
C VAL A 64 -13.04 6.79 15.03
N TRP A 65 -13.73 5.88 15.71
CA TRP A 65 -14.47 6.20 16.92
C TRP A 65 -13.55 6.70 18.04
N SER A 66 -12.39 6.08 18.26
CA SER A 66 -11.42 6.56 19.25
C SER A 66 -11.01 8.02 18.97
N ARG A 67 -10.81 8.37 17.70
CA ARG A 67 -10.49 9.73 17.29
C ARG A 67 -11.65 10.69 17.51
N ILE A 68 -12.87 10.33 17.12
CA ILE A 68 -14.04 11.20 17.28
C ILE A 68 -14.23 11.61 18.75
N HIS A 69 -13.98 10.70 19.69
CA HIS A 69 -14.09 11.02 21.11
C HIS A 69 -12.97 11.92 21.64
N LEU A 70 -11.76 11.83 21.06
CA LEU A 70 -10.60 12.64 21.47
C LEU A 70 -10.54 14.00 20.78
N VAL A 71 -11.08 14.12 19.56
CA VAL A 71 -11.02 15.33 18.73
C VAL A 71 -11.54 16.57 19.46
N PRO A 72 -12.69 16.55 20.19
CA PRO A 72 -13.17 17.74 20.90
C PRO A 72 -12.18 18.27 21.93
N LEU A 73 -11.50 17.38 22.66
CA LEU A 73 -10.49 17.76 23.65
C LEU A 73 -9.28 18.42 22.97
N LEU A 74 -8.74 17.77 21.94
CA LEU A 74 -7.57 18.26 21.21
C LEU A 74 -7.86 19.60 20.50
N LEU A 75 -9.06 19.74 19.93
CA LEU A 75 -9.52 20.96 19.29
C LEU A 75 -9.63 22.09 20.31
N ALA A 76 -10.25 21.84 21.47
CA ALA A 76 -10.39 22.84 22.52
C ALA A 76 -9.03 23.31 23.07
N GLU A 77 -8.07 22.40 23.22
CA GLU A 77 -6.70 22.78 23.58
C GLU A 77 -6.05 23.62 22.48
N GLY A 78 -6.14 23.19 21.23
CA GLY A 78 -5.62 23.93 20.07
C GLY A 78 -6.19 25.35 19.95
N ASP A 79 -7.51 25.51 20.15
CA ASP A 79 -8.20 26.79 20.08
C ASP A 79 -7.75 27.76 21.19
N ARG A 80 -7.60 27.27 22.43
CA ARG A 80 -7.07 28.08 23.55
C ARG A 80 -5.66 28.57 23.25
N ASP A 81 -4.84 27.69 22.69
CA ASP A 81 -3.45 27.95 22.39
C ASP A 81 -3.30 28.93 21.21
N ALA A 82 -4.15 28.79 20.18
CA ALA A 82 -4.25 29.71 19.07
C ALA A 82 -4.70 31.11 19.54
N TYR A 83 -5.73 31.19 20.38
CA TYR A 83 -6.20 32.45 20.94
C TYR A 83 -5.10 33.15 21.76
N ARG A 84 -4.37 32.42 22.61
CA ARG A 84 -3.24 32.96 23.37
C ARG A 84 -2.17 33.56 22.46
N ARG A 85 -1.79 32.85 21.39
CA ARG A 85 -0.80 33.34 20.42
C ARG A 85 -1.31 34.57 19.66
N GLN A 86 -2.59 34.60 19.28
CA GLN A 86 -3.20 35.75 18.61
C GLN A 86 -3.19 36.99 19.50
N GLN A 87 -3.55 36.86 20.77
CA GLN A 87 -3.50 37.99 21.72
C GLN A 87 -2.08 38.52 21.91
N ALA A 88 -1.09 37.63 22.07
CA ALA A 88 0.32 38.02 22.17
C ALA A 88 0.82 38.72 20.88
N ALA A 89 0.40 38.25 19.71
CA ALA A 89 0.74 38.88 18.44
C ALA A 89 0.11 40.28 18.30
N LEU A 90 -1.16 40.44 18.68
CA LEU A 90 -1.85 41.74 18.68
C LEU A 90 -1.20 42.75 19.64
N GLN A 91 -0.76 42.28 20.82
CA GLN A 91 -0.03 43.13 21.77
C GLN A 91 1.32 43.58 21.18
N ARG A 92 2.10 42.66 20.61
CA ARG A 92 3.36 43.00 19.93
C ARG A 92 3.15 43.96 18.76
N GLU A 93 2.12 43.74 17.96
CA GLU A 93 1.76 44.62 16.84
C GLU A 93 1.47 46.04 17.33
N ARG A 94 0.70 46.20 18.41
CA ARG A 94 0.41 47.50 19.02
C ARG A 94 1.67 48.21 19.49
N GLU A 95 2.60 47.49 20.11
CA GLU A 95 3.86 48.05 20.60
C GLU A 95 4.80 48.48 19.48
N ILE A 96 4.91 47.66 18.42
CA ILE A 96 5.78 47.92 17.27
C ILE A 96 5.23 49.05 16.40
N MET A 97 3.91 49.08 16.16
CA MET A 97 3.28 50.00 15.20
C MET A 97 2.75 51.30 15.83
N LYS A 98 3.09 51.57 17.11
CA LYS A 98 2.64 52.76 17.83
C LYS A 98 2.99 54.10 17.15
N ASP A 99 4.11 54.13 16.42
CA ASP A 99 4.65 55.35 15.81
C ASP A 99 4.17 55.56 14.36
N VAL A 100 3.39 54.63 13.80
CA VAL A 100 2.95 54.66 12.39
C VAL A 100 1.57 55.31 12.27
N LYS A 101 1.50 56.45 11.56
CA LYS A 101 0.26 57.20 11.36
C LYS A 101 -0.76 56.41 10.53
N GLY A 102 -1.95 56.18 11.09
CA GLY A 102 -3.07 55.51 10.41
C GLY A 102 -3.07 53.99 10.52
N TRP A 103 -2.15 53.39 11.29
CA TRP A 103 -2.16 51.96 11.56
C TRP A 103 -3.13 51.63 12.70
N GLU A 104 -4.08 50.73 12.43
CA GLU A 104 -5.02 50.20 13.42
C GLU A 104 -4.66 48.74 13.73
N ALA A 105 -4.03 48.50 14.88
CA ALA A 105 -3.60 47.16 15.25
C ALA A 105 -4.78 46.18 15.40
N GLY A 106 -4.70 45.03 14.76
CA GLY A 106 -5.76 44.03 14.75
C GLY A 106 -6.93 44.30 13.80
N LYS A 107 -6.83 45.30 12.91
CA LYS A 107 -7.80 45.50 11.84
C LYS A 107 -7.72 44.34 10.84
N SER A 108 -8.86 43.72 10.53
CA SER A 108 -8.93 42.67 9.52
C SER A 108 -8.53 43.22 8.14
N VAL A 109 -7.65 42.50 7.44
CA VAL A 109 -7.31 42.76 6.03
C VAL A 109 -8.48 42.43 5.11
N TYR A 110 -9.38 41.54 5.55
CA TYR A 110 -10.54 41.14 4.79
C TYR A 110 -11.75 42.03 5.10
N ASN A 111 -12.50 42.37 4.06
CA ASN A 111 -13.72 43.18 4.15
C ASN A 111 -14.92 42.42 4.74
N ASN A 112 -14.83 41.10 4.91
CA ASN A 112 -15.91 40.31 5.51
C ASN A 112 -15.71 40.18 7.03
N THR A 113 -16.80 39.95 7.74
CA THR A 113 -16.82 39.77 9.21
C THR A 113 -16.58 38.32 9.65
N ARG A 114 -16.18 37.43 8.73
CA ARG A 114 -15.98 36.01 9.06
C ARG A 114 -14.63 35.82 9.74
N TYR A 115 -14.61 34.94 10.73
CA TYR A 115 -13.37 34.54 11.37
C TYR A 115 -12.41 33.88 10.36
N ARG A 116 -11.14 34.24 10.45
CA ARG A 116 -10.04 33.66 9.66
C ARG A 116 -8.92 33.25 10.61
N SER A 117 -8.41 32.03 10.44
CA SER A 117 -7.19 31.61 11.14
C SER A 117 -6.01 32.42 10.64
N ALA A 118 -5.07 32.76 11.53
CA ALA A 118 -3.83 33.42 11.13
C ALA A 118 -2.96 32.47 10.29
N GLU A 119 -2.57 32.89 9.09
CA GLU A 119 -1.75 32.08 8.15
C GLU A 119 -0.25 32.08 8.50
N SER A 120 0.24 33.08 9.24
CA SER A 120 1.64 33.17 9.65
C SER A 120 1.77 33.37 11.15
N ILE A 121 2.61 32.54 11.77
CA ILE A 121 3.05 32.70 13.15
C ILE A 121 4.44 33.32 13.07
N VAL A 122 4.56 34.60 13.42
CA VAL A 122 5.87 35.25 13.57
C VAL A 122 6.50 34.72 14.85
N VAL A 123 7.36 33.72 14.67
CA VAL A 123 8.26 33.19 15.71
C VAL A 123 9.41 34.19 15.83
N LEU A 124 9.34 35.00 16.88
CA LEU A 124 10.43 35.82 17.41
C LEU A 124 10.56 35.45 18.88
#